data_AF-A0A9D2KLJ9-F1
#
_entry.id   AF-A0A9D2KLJ9-F1
#
_cell.length_a   1.000
_cell.length_b   1.000
_cell.length_c   1.000
_cell.angle_alpha   90.00
_cell.angle_beta   90.00
_cell.angle_gamma   90.00
#
_symmetry.space_group_name_H-M   'P 1'
#
loop_
_entity.id
_entity.type
_entity.pdbx_description
1 polymer ?
#
loop_
_entity_poly.entity_id
_entity_poly.type
_entity_poly.pdbx_seq_one_letter_code
_entity_poly.pdbx_strand_id
1 'polypeptide(L)'
;MRGKKGTKGEGRYAANLLLSFRVTAEEKARLEQQADMAGLSVSAYLRRRLFGGRPLIAHTDAMMIRELRRIGGLLKHNFETLRQSGAGVDMLERQERALELLISAIEHLGVPGHDSEESQTENRR
;
A
#
# COMPACT_ATOMS: atom_id res chain seq x y z
N MET A 1 43.81 1.69 -20.23
CA MET A 1 43.36 3.09 -20.06
C MET A 1 42.13 3.11 -19.15
N ARG A 2 42.22 3.67 -17.94
CA ARG A 2 41.11 3.74 -16.97
C ARG A 2 40.17 4.88 -17.35
N GLY A 3 38.89 4.56 -17.53
CA GLY A 3 37.83 5.52 -17.84
C GLY A 3 37.66 6.56 -16.72
N LYS A 4 37.47 7.82 -17.15
CA LYS A 4 37.32 9.02 -16.32
C LYS A 4 36.17 8.87 -15.31
N LYS A 5 36.43 9.24 -14.05
CA LYS A 5 35.42 9.38 -12.98
C LYS A 5 34.38 10.44 -13.39
N GLY A 6 33.11 10.04 -13.42
CA GLY A 6 31.98 10.91 -13.69
C GLY A 6 31.85 12.06 -12.68
N THR A 7 31.77 13.26 -13.25
CA THR A 7 31.09 14.49 -12.81
C THR A 7 30.52 14.54 -11.38
N LYS A 8 30.98 15.54 -10.62
CA LYS A 8 30.37 15.99 -9.37
C LYS A 8 28.92 16.45 -9.63
N GLY A 9 27.96 15.64 -9.20
CA GLY A 9 26.82 16.06 -8.38
C GLY A 9 25.70 16.88 -9.01
N GLU A 10 24.98 16.36 -10.00
CA GLU A 10 23.59 16.75 -10.26
C GLU A 10 22.69 15.52 -10.17
N GLY A 11 21.81 15.51 -9.17
CA GLY A 11 20.89 14.40 -8.88
C GLY A 11 20.40 14.43 -7.44
N ARG A 12 19.30 13.70 -7.14
CA ARG A 12 18.68 13.63 -5.80
C ARG A 12 19.65 13.25 -4.66
N TYR A 13 20.81 12.68 -4.99
CA TYR A 13 21.85 12.25 -4.05
C TYR A 13 23.21 12.93 -4.29
N ALA A 14 23.22 14.16 -4.80
CA ALA A 14 24.45 14.90 -5.09
C ALA A 14 25.39 15.05 -3.87
N ALA A 15 24.82 15.19 -2.66
CA ALA A 15 25.58 15.28 -1.42
C ALA A 15 26.16 13.93 -0.92
N ASN A 16 25.69 12.80 -1.48
CA ASN A 16 26.12 11.43 -1.15
C ASN A 16 26.27 11.14 0.36
N LEU A 17 25.35 11.65 1.18
CA LEU A 17 25.36 11.45 2.63
C LEU A 17 24.82 10.05 2.97
N LEU A 18 25.54 9.35 3.84
CA LEU A 18 25.23 8.00 4.30
C LEU A 18 24.79 8.02 5.77
N LEU A 19 23.76 7.23 6.08
CA LEU A 19 23.28 7.01 7.45
C LEU A 19 23.38 5.52 7.74
N SER A 20 24.15 5.16 8.77
CA SER A 20 24.42 3.77 9.16
C SER A 20 23.86 3.49 10.55
N PHE A 21 23.16 2.37 10.69
CA PHE A 21 22.61 1.89 11.95
C PHE A 21 23.24 0.55 12.32
N ARG A 22 23.41 0.29 13.62
CA ARG A 22 23.65 -1.06 14.12
C ARG A 22 22.32 -1.75 14.32
N VAL A 23 22.18 -2.94 13.77
CA VAL A 23 20.99 -3.79 13.88
C VAL A 23 21.46 -5.20 14.21
N THR A 24 20.60 -5.94 14.89
CA THR A 24 20.74 -7.38 15.07
C THR A 24 20.53 -8.12 13.74
N ALA A 25 20.93 -9.40 13.69
CA ALA A 25 20.72 -10.23 12.51
C ALA A 25 19.23 -10.42 12.20
N GLU A 26 18.40 -10.59 13.24
CA GLU A 26 16.95 -10.78 13.11
C GLU A 26 16.25 -9.53 12.56
N GLU A 27 16.62 -8.34 13.06
CA GLU A 27 16.10 -7.07 12.56
C GLU A 27 16.46 -6.87 11.08
N LYS A 28 17.70 -7.21 10.69
CA LYS A 28 18.13 -7.14 9.28
C LYS A 28 17.32 -8.07 8.39
N ALA A 29 17.12 -9.32 8.81
CA ALA A 29 16.35 -10.30 8.04
C ALA A 29 14.88 -9.88 7.88
N ARG A 30 14.24 -9.38 8.94
CA ARG A 30 12.88 -8.87 8.90
C ARG A 30 12.76 -7.68 7.94
N LEU A 31 13.74 -6.77 7.98
CA LEU A 31 13.78 -5.60 7.11
C LEU A 31 13.93 -5.98 5.62
N GLU A 32 14.78 -6.97 5.33
CA GLU A 32 14.96 -7.51 3.98
C GLU A 32 13.67 -8.16 3.46
N GLN A 33 13.01 -8.99 4.29
CA GLN A 33 11.74 -9.61 3.94
C GLN A 33 10.65 -8.57 3.65
N GLN A 34 10.52 -7.53 4.49
CA GLN A 34 9.54 -6.46 4.29
C GLN A 34 9.81 -5.66 3.01
N ALA A 35 11.08 -5.40 2.71
CA ALA A 35 11.46 -4.72 1.47
C ALA A 35 11.13 -5.59 0.24
N ASP A 36 11.39 -6.89 0.31
CA ASP A 36 11.11 -7.87 -0.75
C ASP A 36 9.60 -8.00 -1.01
N MET A 37 8.79 -8.16 0.04
CA MET A 37 7.32 -8.16 -0.07
C MET A 37 6.78 -6.87 -0.71
N ALA A 38 7.45 -5.74 -0.48
CA ALA A 38 7.10 -4.46 -1.10
C ALA A 38 7.68 -4.29 -2.52
N GLY A 39 8.49 -5.21 -3.02
CA GLY A 39 9.17 -5.13 -4.31
C GLY A 39 10.19 -3.98 -4.39
N LEU A 40 10.83 -3.66 -3.26
CA LEU A 40 11.75 -2.53 -3.13
C LEU A 40 13.11 -2.99 -2.59
N SER A 41 14.17 -2.27 -2.94
CA SER A 41 15.42 -2.36 -2.16
C SER A 41 15.18 -1.89 -0.73
N VAL A 42 15.94 -2.43 0.23
CA VAL A 42 15.91 -2.04 1.65
C VAL A 42 16.01 -0.53 1.84
N SER A 43 16.93 0.13 1.13
CA SER A 43 17.11 1.58 1.21
C SER A 43 15.92 2.36 0.68
N ALA A 44 15.26 1.87 -0.39
CA ALA A 44 14.06 2.50 -0.93
C ALA A 44 12.85 2.29 -0.01
N TYR A 45 12.71 1.10 0.57
CA TYR A 45 11.69 0.77 1.57
C TYR A 45 11.81 1.68 2.79
N LEU A 46 12.99 1.73 3.42
CA LEU A 46 13.26 2.58 4.58
C LEU A 46 13.05 4.06 4.27
N ARG A 47 13.49 4.53 3.10
CA ARG A 47 13.34 5.94 2.73
C ARG A 47 11.87 6.34 2.65
N ARG A 48 11.02 5.48 2.08
CA ARG A 48 9.57 5.73 2.00
C ARG A 48 8.91 5.65 3.37
N ARG A 49 9.34 4.72 4.22
CA ARG A 49 8.77 4.50 5.56
C ARG A 49 9.16 5.60 6.57
N LEU A 50 10.41 6.07 6.55
CA LEU A 50 10.94 7.01 7.54
C LEU A 50 10.89 8.49 7.11
N PHE A 51 11.11 8.78 5.83
CA PHE A 51 11.18 10.17 5.33
C PHE A 51 9.94 10.56 4.50
N GLY A 52 8.95 9.67 4.41
CA GLY A 52 7.79 9.84 3.54
C GLY A 52 8.10 9.61 2.06
N GLY A 53 7.04 9.49 1.25
CA GLY A 53 7.14 9.23 -0.19
C GLY A 53 5.83 8.70 -0.77
N ARG A 54 5.83 8.24 -2.03
CA ARG A 54 4.67 7.54 -2.62
C ARG A 54 4.23 6.41 -1.67
N PRO A 55 2.93 6.31 -1.33
CA PRO A 55 2.42 5.31 -0.39
C PRO A 55 2.91 3.90 -0.75
N LEU A 56 3.29 3.15 0.28
CA LEU A 56 3.76 1.77 0.17
C LEU A 56 2.55 0.84 -0.01
N ILE A 57 1.83 1.00 -1.13
CA ILE A 57 0.75 0.08 -1.48
C ILE A 57 1.43 -1.18 -1.98
N ALA A 58 1.24 -2.32 -1.30
CA ALA A 58 1.74 -3.59 -1.82
C ALA A 58 1.17 -3.77 -3.24
N HIS A 59 1.95 -4.30 -4.18
CA HIS A 59 1.49 -4.44 -5.57
C HIS A 59 0.16 -5.20 -5.65
N THR A 60 -0.01 -6.19 -4.77
CA THR A 60 -1.24 -6.95 -4.55
C THR A 60 -2.41 -6.05 -4.16
N ASP A 61 -2.24 -5.15 -3.18
CA ASP A 61 -3.30 -4.23 -2.74
C ASP A 61 -3.67 -3.24 -3.85
N ALA A 62 -2.69 -2.79 -4.64
CA ALA A 62 -2.95 -1.93 -5.79
C ALA A 62 -3.73 -2.65 -6.91
N MET A 63 -3.47 -3.93 -7.13
CA MET A 63 -4.26 -4.79 -8.03
C MET A 63 -5.67 -5.01 -7.47
N MET A 64 -5.77 -5.31 -6.18
CA MET A 64 -7.03 -5.57 -5.49
C MET A 64 -7.96 -4.35 -5.49
N ILE A 65 -7.43 -3.16 -5.19
CA ILE A 65 -8.18 -1.89 -5.25
C ILE A 65 -8.69 -1.62 -6.67
N ARG A 66 -7.91 -1.92 -7.71
CA ARG A 66 -8.37 -1.77 -9.11
C ARG A 66 -9.55 -2.68 -9.41
N GLU A 67 -9.48 -3.92 -8.95
CA GLU A 67 -10.53 -4.91 -9.20
C GLU A 67 -11.80 -4.65 -8.40
N LEU A 68 -11.67 -4.18 -7.16
CA LEU A 68 -12.79 -3.69 -6.36
C LEU A 68 -13.48 -2.48 -7.02
N ARG A 69 -12.71 -1.51 -7.55
CA ARG A 69 -13.26 -0.38 -8.30
C ARG A 69 -13.99 -0.80 -9.58
N ARG A 70 -13.41 -1.76 -10.31
CA ARG A 70 -14.03 -2.34 -11.51
C ARG A 70 -15.36 -3.03 -11.17
N ILE A 71 -15.37 -3.88 -10.14
CA ILE A 71 -16.58 -4.58 -9.67
C ILE A 71 -17.64 -3.57 -9.21
N GLY A 72 -17.25 -2.54 -8.46
CA GLY A 72 -18.17 -1.47 -8.03
C GLY A 72 -18.81 -0.74 -9.21
N GLY A 73 -18.06 -0.46 -10.28
CA GLY A 73 -18.60 0.13 -11.51
C GLY A 73 -19.62 -0.78 -12.22
N LEU A 74 -19.34 -2.08 -12.31
CA LEU A 74 -20.26 -3.08 -12.86
C LEU A 74 -21.54 -3.20 -12.03
N LEU A 75 -21.41 -3.20 -10.71
CA LEU A 75 -22.54 -3.29 -9.78
C LEU A 75 -23.44 -2.04 -9.88
N LYS A 76 -22.84 -0.84 -9.94
CA LYS A 76 -23.59 0.41 -10.15
C LYS A 76 -24.39 0.40 -11.46
N HIS A 77 -23.79 -0.08 -12.54
CA HIS A 77 -24.49 -0.20 -13.82
C HIS A 77 -25.67 -1.18 -13.74
N ASN A 78 -25.47 -2.32 -13.06
CA ASN A 78 -26.52 -3.30 -12.84
C ASN A 78 -27.67 -2.71 -12.00
N PHE A 79 -27.37 -1.92 -10.98
CA PHE A 79 -28.37 -1.20 -10.17
C PHE A 79 -29.23 -0.25 -11.01
N GLU A 80 -28.61 0.59 -11.84
CA GLU A 80 -29.36 1.48 -12.75
C GLU A 80 -30.25 0.68 -13.71
N THR A 81 -29.75 -0.45 -14.21
CA THR A 81 -30.51 -1.35 -15.10
C THR A 81 -31.72 -1.96 -14.39
N LEU A 82 -31.52 -2.48 -13.17
CA LEU A 82 -32.59 -3.09 -12.38
C LEU A 82 -33.65 -2.05 -11.97
N ARG A 83 -33.21 -0.85 -11.57
CA ARG A 83 -34.10 0.27 -11.27
C ARG A 83 -34.97 0.65 -12.47
N GLN A 84 -34.39 0.71 -13.67
CA GLN A 84 -35.13 0.97 -14.91
C GLN A 84 -36.11 -0.14 -15.27
N SER A 85 -35.77 -1.40 -14.94
CA SER A 85 -36.65 -2.55 -15.17
C SER A 85 -37.80 -2.68 -14.16
N GLY A 86 -37.88 -1.78 -13.17
CA GLY A 86 -38.89 -1.85 -12.11
C GLY A 86 -38.62 -2.95 -11.08
N ALA A 87 -37.36 -3.29 -10.83
CA ALA A 87 -36.99 -4.27 -9.81
C ALA A 87 -37.56 -3.90 -8.43
N GLY A 88 -37.95 -4.93 -7.66
CA GLY A 88 -38.54 -4.73 -6.33
C GLY A 88 -37.57 -4.06 -5.34
N VAL A 89 -38.15 -3.33 -4.39
CA VAL A 89 -37.43 -2.52 -3.38
C VAL A 89 -36.38 -3.33 -2.63
N ASP A 90 -36.72 -4.56 -2.19
CA ASP A 90 -35.78 -5.47 -1.50
C ASP A 90 -34.50 -5.78 -2.30
N MET A 91 -34.60 -5.85 -3.63
CA MET A 91 -33.44 -6.13 -4.49
C MET A 91 -32.52 -4.91 -4.59
N LEU A 92 -33.11 -3.72 -4.65
CA LEU A 92 -32.38 -2.45 -4.68
C LEU A 92 -31.64 -2.22 -3.35
N GLU A 93 -32.30 -2.49 -2.21
CA GLU A 93 -31.67 -2.39 -0.88
C GLU A 93 -30.51 -3.37 -0.69
N ARG A 94 -30.62 -4.61 -1.22
CA ARG A 94 -29.52 -5.57 -1.19
C ARG A 94 -28.31 -5.10 -2.00
N GLN A 95 -28.55 -4.45 -3.13
CA GLN A 95 -27.47 -3.92 -3.97
C GLN A 95 -26.80 -2.70 -3.35
N GLU A 96 -27.57 -1.82 -2.71
CA GLU A 96 -27.02 -0.67 -1.96
C GLU A 96 -26.10 -1.15 -0.83
N ARG A 97 -26.55 -2.12 -0.01
CA ARG A 97 -25.71 -2.74 1.02
C ARG A 97 -24.44 -3.39 0.46
N ALA A 98 -24.51 -4.03 -0.71
CA ALA A 98 -23.33 -4.62 -1.34
C ALA A 98 -22.32 -3.54 -1.80
N LEU A 99 -22.80 -2.38 -2.27
CA LEU A 99 -21.94 -1.25 -2.62
C LEU A 99 -21.26 -0.66 -1.37
N GLU A 100 -21.99 -0.48 -0.28
CA GLU A 100 -21.43 0.03 0.99
C GLU A 100 -20.30 -0.88 1.52
N LEU A 101 -20.51 -2.19 1.49
CA LEU A 101 -19.48 -3.17 1.89
C LEU A 101 -18.23 -3.10 1.00
N LEU A 102 -18.41 -2.92 -0.31
CA LEU A 102 -17.28 -2.76 -1.24
C LEU A 102 -16.52 -1.46 -0.98
N ILE A 103 -17.21 -0.36 -0.71
CA ILE A 103 -16.58 0.93 -0.36
C ILE A 103 -15.76 0.78 0.92
N SER A 104 -16.35 0.19 1.96
CA SER A 104 -15.67 -0.05 3.24
C SER A 104 -14.41 -0.91 3.08
N ALA A 105 -14.47 -1.96 2.25
CA ALA A 105 -13.30 -2.79 1.95
C ALA A 105 -12.19 -2.03 1.20
N ILE A 106 -12.56 -1.19 0.22
CA ILE A 106 -11.59 -0.34 -0.51
C ILE A 106 -10.93 0.67 0.43
N GLU A 107 -11.70 1.29 1.33
CA GLU A 107 -11.19 2.24 2.30
C GLU A 107 -10.22 1.56 3.28
N HIS A 108 -10.60 0.40 3.82
CA HIS A 108 -9.75 -0.36 4.73
C HIS A 108 -8.43 -0.80 4.08
N LEU A 109 -8.46 -1.22 2.81
CA LEU A 109 -7.26 -1.59 2.04
C LEU A 109 -6.47 -0.38 1.51
N GLY A 110 -7.13 0.76 1.33
CA GLY A 110 -6.55 1.97 0.77
C GLY A 110 -5.92 2.90 1.81
N VAL A 111 -6.27 2.74 3.09
CA VAL A 111 -5.57 3.38 4.21
C VAL A 111 -4.18 2.75 4.32
N PRO A 112 -3.08 3.52 4.16
CA PRO A 112 -1.76 3.02 4.43
C PRO A 112 -1.73 2.50 5.86
N GLY A 113 -1.34 1.24 6.06
CA GLY A 113 -1.25 0.60 7.37
C GLY A 113 -0.61 1.55 8.38
N HIS A 114 -1.43 2.08 9.28
CA HIS A 114 -0.96 2.66 10.52
C HIS A 114 -0.59 1.45 11.38
N ASP A 115 0.55 0.82 11.07
CA ASP A 115 1.21 -0.13 11.97
C ASP A 115 1.73 0.69 13.16
N SER A 116 0.80 1.18 13.98
CA SER A 116 1.07 1.69 15.30
C SER A 116 0.49 0.69 16.28
N GLU A 117 1.42 0.10 17.03
CA GLU A 117 1.20 -0.33 18.41
C GLU A 117 0.29 -1.54 18.61
N GLU A 118 0.86 -2.74 18.43
CA GLU A 118 0.41 -3.92 19.16
C GLU A 118 1.55 -4.94 19.33
N SER A 119 2.61 -4.56 20.06
CA SER A 119 3.65 -5.52 20.53
C SER A 119 4.47 -5.00 21.72
N GLN A 120 3.97 -4.03 22.51
CA GLN A 120 4.70 -3.50 23.68
C GLN A 120 4.04 -3.75 25.04
N THR A 121 3.02 -4.61 25.13
CA THR A 121 2.40 -4.98 26.41
C THR A 121 2.50 -6.46 26.72
N GLU A 122 3.67 -7.09 26.56
CA GLU A 122 3.90 -8.42 27.14
C GLU A 122 5.35 -8.71 27.53
N ASN A 123 6.13 -7.69 27.93
CA ASN A 123 7.44 -7.96 28.52
C ASN A 123 7.81 -7.00 29.64
N ARG A 124 6.92 -6.90 30.63
CA ARG A 124 7.22 -6.27 31.92
C ARG A 124 6.61 -7.08 33.06
N ARG A 125 7.15 -8.28 33.29
CA ARG A 125 7.15 -8.95 34.60
C ARG A 125 8.45 -9.74 34.74
#